data_AF-A0A6C8YJE3-F1
#
_entry.id   AF-A0A6C8YJE3-F1
#
_cell.length_a   1.000
_cell.length_b   1.000
_cell.length_c   1.000
_cell.angle_alpha   90.00
_cell.angle_beta   90.00
_cell.angle_gamma   90.00
#
_symmetry.space_group_name_H-M   'P 1'
#
loop_
_entity.id
_entity.type
_entity.pdbx_description
1 polymer ?
#
loop_
_entity_poly.entity_id
_entity_poly.type
_entity_poly.pdbx_seq_one_letter_code
_entity_poly.pdbx_strand_id
1 'polypeptide(L)'
;GQLLVEFPHVIFGAFATGAFFIAGVSAYKMLKKQDVAFFKRSFQIAMVMAVIGGFGVAFSGHSQAQYLVKTQPMKMAATEGIWEDTADPAPWTMIAKINPEEKKNEWEVNVPYALSFLSYGTLTGSVEGMNTLQKQYEEKYGEGDYIPPVKTAFWSFRIMVGAGMLMILFALIGIVLAWKKKLVNAKWYLRFMIPMIGFPFLANSMGWIMTEIGRQPWVVFGYMKTADAVSPNVSSGQILFSIIAFSTIYTILAILLVYLFIREIKKGPDGHKPEKAEISVDPFDKGDESFVTK
;
A
#
# COMPACT_ATOMS: atom_id res chain seq x y z
N GLY A 1 -1.21 -8.18 -20.24
CA GLY A 1 -0.65 -8.93 -19.08
C GLY A 1 -0.67 -8.12 -17.81
N GLN A 2 -0.14 -6.89 -17.84
CA GLN A 2 0.06 -6.01 -16.67
C GLN A 2 -1.13 -5.91 -15.71
N LEU A 3 -2.36 -5.70 -16.21
CA LEU A 3 -3.57 -5.64 -15.36
C LEU A 3 -3.74 -6.88 -14.47
N LEU A 4 -3.42 -8.07 -14.97
CA LEU A 4 -3.63 -9.34 -14.24
C LEU A 4 -2.67 -9.52 -13.07
N VAL A 5 -1.49 -8.86 -13.10
CA VAL A 5 -0.53 -8.89 -11.98
C VAL A 5 -0.75 -7.73 -11.01
N GLU A 6 -1.20 -6.57 -11.50
CA GLU A 6 -1.45 -5.38 -10.68
C GLU A 6 -2.77 -5.46 -9.91
N PHE A 7 -3.85 -5.91 -10.56
CA PHE A 7 -5.19 -5.91 -9.95
C PHE A 7 -5.25 -6.70 -8.63
N PRO A 8 -4.72 -7.93 -8.53
CA PRO A 8 -4.71 -8.65 -7.26
C PRO A 8 -3.93 -7.90 -6.17
N HIS A 9 -2.81 -7.27 -6.51
CA HIS A 9 -2.00 -6.49 -5.57
C HIS A 9 -2.77 -5.32 -4.96
N VAL A 10 -3.50 -4.57 -5.79
CA VAL A 10 -4.34 -3.45 -5.34
C VAL A 10 -5.48 -3.93 -4.44
N ILE A 11 -6.18 -4.99 -4.83
CA ILE A 11 -7.31 -5.53 -4.07
C ILE A 11 -6.87 -6.07 -2.70
N PHE A 12 -5.79 -6.83 -2.65
CA PHE A 12 -5.26 -7.31 -1.37
C PHE A 12 -4.74 -6.17 -0.49
N GLY A 13 -4.18 -5.11 -1.08
CA GLY A 13 -3.83 -3.87 -0.37
C GLY A 13 -5.04 -3.18 0.25
N ALA A 14 -6.17 -3.15 -0.45
CA ALA A 14 -7.43 -2.64 0.08
C ALA A 14 -7.97 -3.49 1.25
N PHE A 15 -7.90 -4.82 1.14
CA PHE A 15 -8.26 -5.72 2.25
C PHE A 15 -7.38 -5.51 3.48
N ALA A 16 -6.06 -5.40 3.29
CA ALA A 16 -5.15 -5.09 4.38
C ALA A 16 -5.47 -3.73 5.03
N THR A 17 -5.80 -2.72 4.22
CA THR A 17 -6.18 -1.38 4.72
C THR A 17 -7.41 -1.44 5.62
N GLY A 18 -8.50 -2.07 5.17
CA GLY A 18 -9.70 -2.24 5.98
C GLY A 18 -9.45 -3.05 7.25
N ALA A 19 -8.67 -4.12 7.15
CA ALA A 19 -8.32 -4.98 8.27
C ALA A 19 -7.54 -4.22 9.36
N PHE A 20 -6.49 -3.49 9.00
CA PHE A 20 -5.69 -2.73 9.97
C PHE A 20 -6.45 -1.55 10.58
N PHE A 21 -7.36 -0.93 9.83
CA PHE A 21 -8.26 0.09 10.37
C PHE A 21 -9.16 -0.50 11.46
N ILE A 22 -9.88 -1.59 11.17
CA ILE A 22 -10.76 -2.26 12.14
C ILE A 22 -9.97 -2.74 13.36
N ALA A 23 -8.79 -3.32 13.12
CA ALA A 23 -7.92 -3.82 14.18
C ALA A 23 -7.42 -2.71 15.12
N GLY A 24 -6.98 -1.57 14.57
CA GLY A 24 -6.51 -0.46 15.38
C GLY A 24 -7.63 0.19 16.19
N VAL A 25 -8.81 0.38 15.61
CA VAL A 25 -10.00 0.86 16.34
C VAL A 25 -10.39 -0.10 17.46
N SER A 26 -10.41 -1.40 17.16
CA SER A 26 -10.70 -2.44 18.15
C SER A 26 -9.67 -2.46 19.28
N ALA A 27 -8.39 -2.28 18.96
CA ALA A 27 -7.31 -2.20 19.94
C ALA A 27 -7.46 -0.97 20.86
N TYR A 28 -7.80 0.20 20.30
CA TYR A 28 -8.07 1.42 21.06
C TYR A 28 -9.22 1.21 22.06
N LYS A 29 -10.33 0.60 21.61
CA LYS A 29 -11.50 0.34 22.46
C LYS A 29 -11.24 -0.70 23.55
N MET A 30 -10.51 -1.77 23.23
CA MET A 30 -10.07 -2.74 24.23
C MET A 30 -9.15 -2.11 25.28
N LEU A 31 -8.24 -1.22 24.90
CA LEU A 31 -7.39 -0.47 25.85
C LEU A 31 -8.19 0.43 26.79
N LYS A 32 -9.31 0.99 26.31
CA LYS A 32 -10.25 1.77 27.10
C LYS A 32 -11.24 0.90 27.90
N LYS A 33 -11.15 -0.43 27.80
CA LYS A 33 -12.07 -1.39 28.43
C LYS A 33 -13.55 -1.18 28.02
N GLN A 34 -13.80 -0.70 26.81
CA GLN A 34 -15.15 -0.49 26.26
C GLN A 34 -15.52 -1.65 25.35
N ASP A 35 -16.72 -2.22 25.52
CA ASP A 35 -17.33 -3.27 24.69
C ASP A 35 -16.35 -4.38 24.30
N VAL A 36 -15.57 -4.83 25.28
CA VAL A 36 -14.36 -5.64 25.05
C VAL A 36 -14.68 -6.93 24.29
N ALA A 37 -15.82 -7.57 24.57
CA ALA A 37 -16.24 -8.78 23.89
C ALA A 37 -16.46 -8.55 22.38
N PHE A 38 -17.14 -7.45 22.02
CA PHE A 38 -17.38 -7.05 20.64
C PHE A 38 -16.06 -6.75 19.92
N PHE A 39 -15.27 -5.83 20.45
CA PHE A 39 -14.02 -5.42 19.81
C PHE A 39 -12.97 -6.53 19.76
N LYS A 40 -12.97 -7.46 20.71
CA LYS A 40 -12.12 -8.67 20.63
C LYS A 40 -12.50 -9.52 19.42
N ARG A 41 -13.79 -9.74 19.17
CA ARG A 41 -14.25 -10.55 18.03
C ARG A 41 -13.93 -9.85 16.71
N SER A 42 -14.21 -8.55 16.62
CA SER A 42 -13.88 -7.72 15.46
C SER A 42 -12.38 -7.72 15.17
N PHE A 43 -11.54 -7.60 16.20
CA PHE A 43 -10.09 -7.68 16.07
C PHE A 43 -9.64 -9.03 15.50
N GLN A 44 -10.19 -10.14 15.98
CA GLN A 44 -9.81 -11.47 15.50
C GLN A 44 -10.12 -11.67 14.01
N ILE A 45 -11.31 -11.25 13.56
CA ILE A 45 -11.69 -11.30 12.15
C ILE A 45 -10.77 -10.41 11.32
N ALA A 46 -10.49 -9.20 11.81
CA ALA A 46 -9.57 -8.28 11.17
C ALA A 46 -8.15 -8.86 11.02
N MET A 47 -7.62 -9.58 12.01
CA MET A 47 -6.30 -10.21 11.90
C MET A 47 -6.26 -11.34 10.86
N VAL A 48 -7.32 -12.12 10.72
CA VAL A 48 -7.42 -13.13 9.65
C VAL A 48 -7.40 -12.44 8.28
N MET A 49 -8.22 -11.39 8.10
CA MET A 49 -8.22 -10.62 6.85
C MET A 49 -6.90 -9.90 6.59
N ALA A 50 -6.21 -9.43 7.64
CA ALA A 50 -4.89 -8.80 7.52
C ALA A 50 -3.82 -9.80 7.07
N VAL A 51 -3.89 -11.06 7.52
CA VAL A 51 -2.99 -12.13 7.04
C VAL A 51 -3.29 -12.47 5.59
N ILE A 52 -4.56 -12.67 5.22
CA ILE A 52 -4.96 -12.94 3.83
C ILE A 52 -4.52 -11.79 2.91
N GLY A 53 -4.83 -10.54 3.28
CA GLY A 53 -4.43 -9.35 2.54
C GLY A 53 -2.91 -9.21 2.48
N GLY A 54 -2.21 -9.37 3.59
CA GLY A 54 -0.75 -9.22 3.67
C GLY A 54 0.01 -10.23 2.81
N PHE A 55 -0.29 -11.53 2.94
CA PHE A 55 0.32 -12.54 2.07
C PHE A 55 -0.13 -12.42 0.62
N GLY A 56 -1.40 -12.07 0.38
CA GLY A 56 -1.91 -11.78 -0.96
C GLY A 56 -1.10 -10.68 -1.66
N VAL A 57 -0.86 -9.56 -0.97
CA VAL A 57 0.01 -8.45 -1.43
C VAL A 57 1.44 -8.93 -1.69
N ALA A 58 2.03 -9.72 -0.78
CA ALA A 58 3.40 -10.19 -0.93
C ALA A 58 3.59 -11.07 -2.18
N PHE A 59 2.70 -12.05 -2.39
CA PHE A 59 2.77 -12.96 -3.52
C PHE A 59 2.45 -12.29 -4.86
N SER A 60 1.39 -11.47 -4.91
CA SER A 60 1.07 -10.73 -6.12
C SER A 60 2.12 -9.67 -6.43
N GLY A 61 2.71 -9.04 -5.42
CA GLY A 61 3.77 -8.05 -5.57
C GLY A 61 5.06 -8.65 -6.15
N HIS A 62 5.44 -9.85 -5.68
CA HIS A 62 6.56 -10.58 -6.27
C HIS A 62 6.30 -10.92 -7.75
N SER A 63 5.09 -11.40 -8.07
CA SER A 63 4.69 -11.70 -9.45
C SER A 63 4.70 -10.44 -10.33
N GLN A 64 4.24 -9.31 -9.79
CA GLN A 64 4.25 -8.01 -10.46
C GLN A 64 5.68 -7.51 -10.70
N ALA A 65 6.58 -7.65 -9.72
CA ALA A 65 7.99 -7.27 -9.87
C ALA A 65 8.69 -8.05 -10.98
N GLN A 66 8.50 -9.37 -11.04
CA GLN A 66 9.06 -10.22 -12.12
C GLN A 66 8.51 -9.83 -13.50
N TYR A 67 7.25 -9.44 -13.59
CA TYR A 67 6.67 -8.92 -14.82
C TYR A 67 7.27 -7.57 -15.22
N LEU A 68 7.50 -6.68 -14.26
CA LEU A 68 8.12 -5.37 -14.50
C LEU A 68 9.59 -5.47 -14.93
N VAL A 69 10.35 -6.44 -14.42
CA VAL A 69 11.73 -6.70 -14.89
C VAL A 69 11.76 -6.91 -16.41
N LYS A 70 10.76 -7.58 -16.98
CA LYS A 70 10.69 -7.87 -18.41
C LYS A 70 10.08 -6.73 -19.24
N THR A 71 9.12 -6.00 -18.68
CA THR A 71 8.32 -5.03 -19.44
C THR A 71 8.76 -3.58 -19.25
N GLN A 72 9.34 -3.26 -18.09
CA GLN A 72 9.82 -1.93 -17.72
C GLN A 72 11.15 -2.04 -16.96
N PRO A 73 12.22 -2.55 -17.60
CA PRO A 73 13.50 -2.81 -16.93
C PRO A 73 14.10 -1.55 -16.29
N MET A 74 13.98 -0.39 -16.95
CA MET A 74 14.45 0.91 -16.41
C MET A 74 13.81 1.26 -15.05
N LYS A 75 12.50 0.99 -14.88
CA LYS A 75 11.80 1.22 -13.62
C LYS A 75 12.36 0.34 -12.51
N MET A 76 12.64 -0.93 -12.81
CA MET A 76 13.19 -1.87 -11.84
C MET A 76 14.64 -1.55 -11.51
N ALA A 77 15.47 -1.22 -12.50
CA ALA A 77 16.85 -0.79 -12.27
C ALA A 77 16.92 0.46 -11.38
N ALA A 78 16.05 1.45 -11.60
CA ALA A 78 15.95 2.64 -10.73
C ALA A 78 15.44 2.31 -9.33
N THR A 79 14.47 1.40 -9.22
CA THR A 79 13.93 0.93 -7.94
C THR A 79 14.99 0.19 -7.12
N GLU A 80 15.90 -0.53 -7.76
CA GLU A 80 17.00 -1.23 -7.11
C GLU A 80 18.28 -0.40 -7.00
N GLY A 81 18.31 0.80 -7.62
CA GLY A 81 19.46 1.71 -7.57
C GLY A 81 20.66 1.21 -8.37
N ILE A 82 20.42 0.49 -9.46
CA ILE A 82 21.45 -0.16 -10.27
C ILE A 82 21.85 0.75 -11.43
N TRP A 83 23.05 1.34 -11.34
CA TRP A 83 23.58 2.22 -12.39
C TRP A 83 24.26 1.44 -13.51
N GLU A 84 25.14 0.51 -13.14
CA GLU A 84 25.88 -0.38 -14.03
C GLU A 84 25.35 -1.80 -13.92
N ASP A 85 25.54 -2.60 -14.97
CA ASP A 85 25.07 -3.97 -15.02
C ASP A 85 25.62 -4.79 -13.83
N THR A 86 24.72 -5.55 -13.20
CA THR A 86 25.09 -6.36 -12.03
C THR A 86 25.86 -7.61 -12.42
N ALA A 87 26.69 -8.11 -11.50
CA ALA A 87 27.31 -9.43 -11.64
C ALA A 87 26.25 -10.53 -11.67
N ASP A 88 26.58 -11.68 -12.26
CA ASP A 88 25.80 -12.90 -12.08
C ASP A 88 26.46 -13.74 -10.97
N PRO A 89 25.84 -13.89 -9.79
CA PRO A 89 24.46 -13.48 -9.46
C PRO A 89 24.34 -12.09 -8.82
N ALA A 90 23.20 -11.46 -9.09
CA ALA A 90 22.94 -10.07 -8.77
C ALA A 90 22.71 -9.86 -7.27
N PRO A 91 23.43 -8.94 -6.62
CA PRO A 91 23.20 -8.57 -5.23
C PRO A 91 21.93 -7.69 -5.10
N TRP A 92 21.20 -7.84 -3.98
CA TRP A 92 20.09 -6.94 -3.64
C TRP A 92 20.55 -5.82 -2.72
N THR A 93 20.32 -4.57 -3.12
CA THR A 93 20.74 -3.39 -2.37
C THR A 93 19.73 -3.06 -1.27
N MET A 94 20.04 -3.31 0.00
CA MET A 94 19.13 -2.96 1.10
C MET A 94 19.02 -1.46 1.30
N ILE A 95 20.16 -0.79 1.42
CA ILE A 95 20.26 0.64 1.69
C ILE A 95 21.44 1.18 0.88
N ALA A 96 21.26 2.33 0.24
CA ALA A 96 22.31 3.02 -0.49
C ALA A 96 22.18 4.53 -0.34
N LYS A 97 23.34 5.22 -0.40
CA LYS A 97 23.38 6.66 -0.66
C LYS A 97 23.60 6.88 -2.14
N ILE A 98 22.51 7.18 -2.83
CA ILE A 98 22.47 7.34 -4.28
C ILE A 98 22.85 8.78 -4.63
N ASN A 99 23.79 8.95 -5.56
CA ASN A 99 24.09 10.23 -6.19
C ASN A 99 23.67 10.20 -7.67
N PRO A 100 22.45 10.68 -8.01
CA PRO A 100 21.97 10.71 -9.39
C PRO A 100 22.77 11.59 -10.33
N GLU A 101 23.39 12.66 -9.83
CA GLU A 101 24.19 13.58 -10.65
C GLU A 101 25.47 12.90 -11.15
N GLU A 102 26.10 12.11 -10.27
CA GLU A 102 27.29 11.33 -10.59
C GLU A 102 26.97 9.94 -11.15
N LYS A 103 25.68 9.60 -11.33
CA LYS A 103 25.19 8.30 -11.82
C LYS A 103 25.83 7.09 -11.10
N LYS A 104 25.98 7.19 -9.77
CA LYS A 104 26.57 6.13 -8.94
C LYS A 104 26.00 6.12 -7.53
N ASN A 105 26.21 5.00 -6.84
CA ASN A 105 25.97 4.91 -5.40
C ASN A 105 27.27 5.22 -4.67
N GLU A 106 27.27 6.20 -3.76
CA GLU A 106 28.45 6.55 -2.96
C GLU A 106 28.81 5.41 -1.99
N TRP A 107 27.79 4.76 -1.44
CA TRP A 107 27.91 3.54 -0.66
C TRP A 107 26.61 2.76 -0.74
N GLU A 108 26.71 1.44 -0.58
CA GLU A 108 25.58 0.52 -0.60
C GLU A 108 25.82 -0.67 0.33
N VAL A 109 24.73 -1.21 0.88
CA VAL A 109 24.73 -2.43 1.69
C VAL A 109 23.96 -3.48 0.93
N ASN A 110 24.67 -4.52 0.50
CA ASN A 110 24.16 -5.53 -0.41
C ASN A 110 23.94 -6.86 0.28
N VAL A 111 22.85 -7.55 -0.07
CA VAL A 111 22.59 -8.94 0.28
C VAL A 111 22.89 -9.78 -0.97
N PRO A 112 23.94 -10.64 -0.94
CA PRO A 112 24.31 -11.44 -2.10
C PRO A 112 23.17 -12.35 -2.58
N TYR A 113 23.11 -12.63 -3.90
CA TYR A 113 22.17 -13.57 -4.56
C TYR A 113 20.67 -13.21 -4.50
N ALA A 114 20.27 -12.29 -3.62
CA ALA A 114 18.86 -12.02 -3.35
C ALA A 114 18.15 -11.37 -4.54
N LEU A 115 18.84 -10.54 -5.34
CA LEU A 115 18.18 -9.85 -6.45
C LEU A 115 17.89 -10.79 -7.62
N SER A 116 18.81 -11.68 -7.99
CA SER A 116 18.54 -12.69 -9.04
C SER A 116 17.30 -13.52 -8.69
N PHE A 117 17.17 -13.93 -7.43
CA PHE A 117 16.00 -14.69 -6.97
C PHE A 117 14.72 -13.85 -7.04
N LEU A 118 14.77 -12.59 -6.60
CA LEU A 118 13.61 -11.69 -6.63
C LEU A 118 13.18 -11.35 -8.07
N SER A 119 14.14 -11.19 -8.98
CA SER A 119 13.90 -10.76 -10.37
C SER A 119 13.50 -11.92 -11.30
N TYR A 120 14.12 -13.09 -11.16
CA TYR A 120 13.96 -14.20 -12.10
C TYR A 120 13.41 -15.48 -11.45
N GLY A 121 13.39 -15.57 -10.12
CA GLY A 121 13.05 -16.79 -9.39
C GLY A 121 14.20 -17.81 -9.35
N THR A 122 15.38 -17.44 -9.85
CA THR A 122 16.58 -18.28 -9.93
C THR A 122 17.73 -17.63 -9.17
N LEU A 123 18.67 -18.41 -8.64
CA LEU A 123 19.86 -17.87 -7.97
C LEU A 123 20.92 -17.34 -8.95
N THR A 124 20.62 -17.34 -10.25
CA THR A 124 21.47 -16.88 -11.35
C THR A 124 20.72 -15.83 -12.18
N GLY A 125 21.47 -14.94 -12.81
CA GLY A 125 20.99 -13.90 -13.71
C GLY A 125 21.45 -12.52 -13.29
N SER A 126 22.01 -11.77 -14.24
CA SER A 126 22.36 -10.35 -14.13
C SER A 126 21.16 -9.47 -14.47
N VAL A 127 20.96 -8.40 -13.69
CA VAL A 127 20.03 -7.31 -13.98
C VAL A 127 20.79 -6.19 -14.71
N GLU A 128 20.23 -5.72 -15.82
CA GLU A 128 20.74 -4.58 -16.59
C GLU A 128 20.65 -3.29 -15.78
N GLY A 129 21.72 -2.49 -15.82
CA GLY A 129 21.82 -1.20 -15.17
C GLY A 129 21.20 -0.08 -15.99
N MET A 130 20.90 1.02 -15.31
CA MET A 130 20.28 2.20 -15.91
C MET A 130 21.12 2.79 -17.04
N ASN A 131 22.46 2.75 -16.96
CA ASN A 131 23.33 3.32 -17.99
C ASN A 131 23.28 2.52 -19.31
N THR A 132 23.21 1.19 -19.22
CA THR A 132 23.00 0.31 -20.39
C THR A 132 21.61 0.52 -20.97
N LEU A 133 20.57 0.51 -20.13
CA LEU A 133 19.18 0.71 -20.55
C LEU A 133 18.94 2.09 -21.16
N GLN A 134 19.61 3.14 -20.66
CA GLN A 134 19.53 4.49 -21.18
C GLN A 134 20.02 4.54 -22.63
N LYS A 135 21.16 3.92 -22.94
CA LYS A 135 21.68 3.83 -24.31
C LYS A 135 20.70 3.09 -25.23
N GLN A 136 20.17 1.95 -24.79
CA GLN A 136 19.17 1.20 -25.55
C GLN A 136 17.89 2.03 -25.82
N TYR A 137 17.47 2.86 -24.85
CA TYR A 137 16.29 3.69 -25.00
C TYR A 137 16.54 4.91 -25.88
N GLU A 138 17.74 5.50 -25.85
CA GLU A 138 18.16 6.55 -26.78
C GLU A 138 18.16 6.05 -28.22
N GLU A 139 18.68 4.84 -28.48
CA GLU A 139 18.66 4.22 -29.80
C GLU A 139 17.22 3.96 -30.29
N LYS A 140 16.33 3.55 -29.39
CA LYS A 140 14.96 3.14 -29.74
C LYS A 140 13.98 4.31 -29.84
N TYR A 141 14.08 5.29 -28.96
CA TYR A 141 13.11 6.37 -28.80
C TYR A 141 13.68 7.76 -29.12
N GLY A 142 14.95 7.84 -29.51
CA GLY A 142 15.67 9.07 -29.80
C GLY A 142 16.33 9.68 -28.56
N GLU A 143 17.10 10.74 -28.77
CA GLU A 143 17.83 11.45 -27.71
C GLU A 143 16.88 11.94 -26.59
N GLY A 144 17.34 11.81 -25.35
CA GLY A 144 16.64 12.30 -24.17
C GLY A 144 16.95 11.47 -22.93
N ASP A 145 16.60 11.99 -21.75
CA ASP A 145 16.78 11.27 -20.48
C ASP A 145 15.54 10.40 -20.18
N TYR A 146 15.75 9.09 -20.05
CA TYR A 146 14.70 8.14 -19.73
C TYR A 146 14.83 7.54 -18.33
N ILE A 147 15.79 8.00 -17.54
CA ILE A 147 16.02 7.52 -16.18
C ILE A 147 15.01 8.22 -15.25
N PRO A 148 14.11 7.49 -14.57
CA PRO A 148 13.19 8.09 -13.62
C PRO A 148 13.93 8.59 -12.37
N PRO A 149 13.29 9.43 -11.53
CA PRO A 149 13.88 9.89 -10.27
C PRO A 149 14.28 8.73 -9.32
N VAL A 150 15.56 8.34 -9.37
CA VAL A 150 16.08 7.11 -8.76
C VAL A 150 15.89 7.09 -7.24
N LYS A 151 16.24 8.19 -6.55
CA LYS A 151 16.08 8.30 -5.08
C LYS A 151 14.64 8.03 -4.65
N THR A 152 13.69 8.63 -5.37
CA THR A 152 12.27 8.49 -5.07
C THR A 152 11.81 7.05 -5.29
N ALA A 153 12.13 6.46 -6.44
CA ALA A 153 11.78 5.06 -6.73
C ALA A 153 12.37 4.09 -5.70
N PHE A 154 13.66 4.22 -5.40
CA PHE A 154 14.40 3.37 -4.46
C PHE A 154 13.82 3.39 -3.05
N TRP A 155 13.60 4.58 -2.48
CA TRP A 155 13.11 4.71 -1.11
C TRP A 155 11.63 4.40 -0.99
N SER A 156 10.81 4.79 -1.96
CA SER A 156 9.39 4.43 -1.97
C SER A 156 9.18 2.92 -1.97
N PHE A 157 9.95 2.17 -2.76
CA PHE A 157 9.89 0.71 -2.75
C PHE A 157 10.26 0.11 -1.39
N ARG A 158 11.35 0.57 -0.77
CA ARG A 158 11.82 0.07 0.54
C ARG A 158 10.85 0.37 1.67
N ILE A 159 10.29 1.59 1.69
CA ILE A 159 9.29 1.97 2.69
C ILE A 159 8.01 1.14 2.49
N MET A 160 7.57 0.92 1.24
CA MET A 160 6.41 0.08 0.93
C MET A 160 6.61 -1.36 1.41
N VAL A 161 7.71 -2.01 1.00
CA VAL A 161 7.99 -3.41 1.37
C VAL A 161 8.19 -3.53 2.89
N GLY A 162 8.94 -2.61 3.49
CA GLY A 162 9.15 -2.58 4.94
C GLY A 162 7.85 -2.43 5.73
N ALA A 163 6.96 -1.53 5.31
CA ALA A 163 5.65 -1.35 5.93
C ALA A 163 4.76 -2.59 5.73
N GLY A 164 4.75 -3.18 4.54
CA GLY A 164 4.00 -4.41 4.25
C GLY A 164 4.47 -5.61 5.09
N MET A 165 5.79 -5.81 5.21
CA MET A 165 6.36 -6.86 6.06
C MET A 165 6.05 -6.64 7.54
N LEU A 166 6.11 -5.40 8.01
CA LEU A 166 5.74 -5.07 9.39
C LEU A 166 4.25 -5.35 9.64
N MET A 167 3.39 -5.02 8.69
CA MET A 167 1.97 -5.35 8.75
C MET A 167 1.75 -6.86 8.85
N ILE A 168 2.36 -7.67 7.98
CA ILE A 168 2.26 -9.14 8.04
C ILE A 168 2.71 -9.65 9.40
N LEU A 169 3.85 -9.17 9.91
CA LEU A 169 4.37 -9.55 11.22
C LEU A 169 3.37 -9.26 12.34
N PHE A 170 2.81 -8.05 12.40
CA PHE A 170 1.84 -7.65 13.42
C PHE A 170 0.52 -8.41 13.30
N ALA A 171 0.09 -8.75 12.09
CA ALA A 171 -1.09 -9.58 11.86
C ALA A 171 -0.88 -11.00 12.42
N LEU A 172 0.27 -11.62 12.15
CA LEU A 172 0.64 -12.94 12.67
C LEU A 172 0.76 -12.94 14.19
N ILE A 173 1.42 -11.93 14.79
CA ILE A 173 1.49 -11.77 16.24
C ILE A 173 0.07 -11.67 16.83
N GLY A 174 -0.83 -10.93 16.17
CA GLY A 174 -2.23 -10.79 16.57
C GLY A 174 -2.98 -12.12 16.61
N ILE A 175 -2.83 -12.95 15.58
CA ILE A 175 -3.41 -14.30 15.53
C ILE A 175 -2.84 -15.17 16.66
N VAL A 176 -1.53 -15.16 16.87
CA VAL A 176 -0.89 -15.96 17.93
C VAL A 176 -1.37 -15.53 19.31
N LEU A 177 -1.48 -14.22 19.57
CA LEU A 177 -1.98 -13.70 20.85
C LEU A 177 -3.48 -14.00 21.06
N ALA A 178 -4.26 -13.98 19.99
CA ALA A 178 -5.67 -14.38 20.00
C ALA A 178 -5.82 -15.88 20.32
N TRP A 179 -5.01 -16.72 19.68
CA TRP A 179 -5.02 -18.17 19.90
C TRP A 179 -4.58 -18.56 21.31
N LYS A 180 -3.55 -17.91 21.84
CA LYS A 180 -3.09 -18.06 23.24
C LYS A 180 -4.04 -17.44 24.28
N LYS A 181 -5.17 -16.86 23.87
CA LYS A 181 -6.14 -16.14 24.72
C LYS A 181 -5.51 -14.99 25.54
N LYS A 182 -4.38 -14.43 25.10
CA LYS A 182 -3.64 -13.34 25.78
C LYS A 182 -3.87 -11.96 25.18
N LEU A 183 -4.57 -11.85 24.05
CA LEU A 183 -4.77 -10.62 23.28
C LEU A 183 -5.20 -9.40 24.13
N VAL A 184 -6.26 -9.53 24.93
CA VAL A 184 -6.82 -8.41 25.72
C VAL A 184 -5.85 -7.92 26.80
N ASN A 185 -4.99 -8.81 27.31
CA ASN A 185 -4.03 -8.49 28.36
C ASN A 185 -2.72 -7.91 27.81
N ALA A 186 -2.42 -8.12 26.52
CA ALA A 186 -1.20 -7.66 25.86
C ALA A 186 -1.27 -6.16 25.50
N LYS A 187 -1.30 -5.29 26.52
CA LYS A 187 -1.43 -3.83 26.34
C LYS A 187 -0.36 -3.22 25.43
N TRP A 188 0.86 -3.75 25.44
CA TRP A 188 1.94 -3.28 24.56
C TRP A 188 1.54 -3.44 23.09
N TYR A 189 1.04 -4.62 22.72
CA TYR A 189 0.63 -4.95 21.36
C TYR A 189 -0.55 -4.10 20.93
N LEU A 190 -1.58 -3.97 21.78
CA LEU A 190 -2.73 -3.12 21.49
C LEU A 190 -2.34 -1.64 21.30
N ARG A 191 -1.32 -1.14 22.03
CA ARG A 191 -0.82 0.23 21.84
C ARG A 191 -0.16 0.41 20.48
N PHE A 192 0.60 -0.57 20.01
CA PHE A 192 1.20 -0.55 18.68
C PHE A 192 0.16 -0.69 17.56
N MET A 193 -0.95 -1.39 17.78
CA MET A 193 -2.00 -1.52 16.77
C MET A 193 -2.70 -0.19 16.43
N ILE A 194 -2.63 0.83 17.29
CA ILE A 194 -3.21 2.16 17.03
C ILE A 194 -2.46 2.89 15.90
N PRO A 195 -1.13 3.13 15.97
CA PRO A 195 -0.40 3.74 14.85
C PRO A 195 -0.39 2.85 13.60
N MET A 196 -0.56 1.53 13.73
CA MET A 196 -0.68 0.62 12.57
C MET A 196 -1.90 0.92 11.68
N ILE A 197 -2.87 1.72 12.13
CA ILE A 197 -3.94 2.24 11.26
C ILE A 197 -3.37 3.03 10.07
N GLY A 198 -2.26 3.76 10.27
CA GLY A 198 -1.64 4.59 9.23
C GLY A 198 -0.74 3.83 8.26
N PHE A 199 -0.27 2.64 8.63
CA PHE A 199 0.70 1.87 7.85
C PHE A 199 0.20 1.43 6.47
N PRO A 200 -1.04 0.94 6.30
CA PRO A 200 -1.56 0.64 4.97
C PRO A 200 -1.61 1.87 4.06
N PHE A 201 -1.97 3.04 4.59
CA PHE A 201 -1.99 4.28 3.81
C PHE A 201 -0.58 4.68 3.39
N LEU A 202 0.41 4.55 4.28
CA LEU A 202 1.81 4.79 3.96
C LEU A 202 2.31 3.83 2.87
N ALA A 203 2.07 2.52 3.02
CA ALA A 203 2.49 1.50 2.06
C ALA A 203 1.85 1.72 0.68
N ASN A 204 0.54 1.96 0.64
CA ASN A 204 -0.18 2.24 -0.61
C ASN A 204 0.33 3.51 -1.28
N SER A 205 0.56 4.58 -0.51
CA SER A 205 1.08 5.85 -1.06
C SER A 205 2.45 5.65 -1.69
N MET A 206 3.34 4.93 -1.00
CA MET A 206 4.69 4.64 -1.48
C MET A 206 4.68 3.70 -2.70
N GLY A 207 3.78 2.72 -2.75
CA GLY A 207 3.62 1.85 -3.92
C GLY A 207 3.12 2.59 -5.16
N TRP A 208 2.15 3.49 -5.00
CA TRP A 208 1.69 4.36 -6.08
C TRP A 208 2.78 5.34 -6.53
N ILE A 209 3.51 5.97 -5.59
CA ILE A 209 4.65 6.83 -5.92
C ILE A 209 5.69 6.06 -6.72
N MET A 210 6.09 4.86 -6.28
CA MET A 210 7.05 4.02 -7.02
C MET A 210 6.54 3.67 -8.43
N THR A 211 5.27 3.30 -8.55
CA THR A 211 4.68 2.90 -9.85
C THR A 211 4.56 4.06 -10.83
N GLU A 212 4.13 5.23 -10.36
CA GLU A 212 3.85 6.41 -11.18
C GLU A 212 5.12 7.23 -11.45
N ILE A 213 5.93 7.51 -10.43
CA ILE A 213 7.20 8.23 -10.60
C ILE A 213 8.22 7.38 -11.33
N GLY A 214 8.25 6.07 -11.06
CA GLY A 214 9.09 5.12 -11.81
C GLY A 214 8.70 4.96 -13.28
N ARG A 215 7.55 5.51 -13.71
CA ARG A 215 7.15 5.55 -15.13
C ARG A 215 7.67 6.79 -15.85
N GLN A 216 8.10 7.83 -15.14
CA GLN A 216 8.71 9.01 -15.77
C GLN A 216 9.87 8.60 -16.68
N PRO A 217 10.05 9.22 -17.86
CA PRO A 217 9.33 10.40 -18.38
C PRO A 217 8.05 10.07 -19.16
N TRP A 218 7.45 8.89 -18.98
CA TRP A 218 6.35 8.41 -19.83
C TRP A 218 4.97 8.65 -19.21
N VAL A 219 4.02 9.14 -20.02
CA VAL A 219 2.58 9.01 -19.74
C VAL A 219 2.13 7.63 -20.17
N VAL A 220 2.41 7.29 -21.43
CA VAL A 220 2.21 5.97 -22.01
C VAL A 220 3.58 5.44 -22.40
N PHE A 221 4.04 4.40 -21.71
CA PHE A 221 5.38 3.86 -21.86
C PHE A 221 5.69 3.51 -23.33
N GLY A 222 6.75 4.12 -23.87
CA GLY A 222 7.19 3.92 -25.26
C GLY A 222 6.39 4.66 -26.33
N TYR A 223 5.35 5.42 -25.96
CA TYR A 223 4.48 6.13 -26.92
C TYR A 223 4.40 7.63 -26.69
N MET A 224 4.23 8.08 -25.44
CA MET A 224 4.00 9.50 -25.13
C MET A 224 4.77 9.93 -23.90
N LYS A 225 5.61 10.97 -24.04
CA LYS A 225 6.35 11.58 -22.93
C LYS A 225 5.45 12.53 -22.15
N THR A 226 5.80 12.77 -20.88
CA THR A 226 5.08 13.67 -19.97
C THR A 226 5.19 15.13 -20.39
N ALA A 227 6.31 15.51 -21.00
CA ALA A 227 6.49 16.83 -21.60
C ALA A 227 5.47 17.12 -22.73
N ASP A 228 5.13 16.10 -23.52
CA ASP A 228 4.20 16.23 -24.66
C ASP A 228 2.72 16.21 -24.24
N ALA A 229 2.44 15.86 -22.97
CA ALA A 229 1.07 15.74 -22.45
C ALA A 229 0.55 17.03 -21.79
N VAL A 230 1.32 18.12 -21.83
CA VAL A 230 0.91 19.40 -21.26
C VAL A 230 -0.09 20.09 -22.18
N SER A 231 -1.26 20.45 -21.64
CA SER A 231 -2.31 21.14 -22.39
C SER A 231 -1.86 22.54 -22.83
N PRO A 232 -1.88 22.86 -24.14
CA PRO A 232 -1.36 24.14 -24.65
C PRO A 232 -2.23 25.35 -24.28
N ASN A 233 -3.51 25.12 -23.97
CA ASN A 233 -4.49 26.18 -23.71
C ASN A 233 -4.69 26.48 -22.21
N VAL A 234 -3.93 25.84 -21.33
CA VAL A 234 -4.09 26.00 -19.87
C VAL A 234 -2.92 26.78 -19.32
N SER A 235 -3.19 27.96 -18.76
CA SER A 235 -2.14 28.81 -18.19
C SER A 235 -1.67 28.28 -16.83
N SER A 236 -0.43 28.63 -16.44
CA SER A 236 0.11 28.30 -15.11
C SER A 236 -0.75 28.82 -13.97
N GLY A 237 -1.44 29.96 -14.17
CA GLY A 237 -2.39 30.53 -13.20
C GLY A 237 -3.63 29.66 -13.01
N GLN A 238 -4.19 29.09 -14.09
CA GLN A 238 -5.32 28.17 -14.01
C GLN A 238 -4.92 26.86 -13.31
N ILE A 239 -3.73 26.34 -13.62
CA ILE A 239 -3.17 25.16 -12.96
C ILE A 239 -3.03 25.42 -11.46
N LEU A 240 -2.36 26.52 -11.08
CA LEU A 240 -2.15 26.87 -9.68
C LEU A 240 -3.48 27.06 -8.93
N PHE A 241 -4.42 27.78 -9.54
CA PHE A 241 -5.76 27.96 -8.97
C PHE A 241 -6.44 26.62 -8.73
N SER A 242 -6.44 25.72 -9.72
CA SER A 242 -7.06 24.39 -9.60
C SER A 242 -6.40 23.54 -8.52
N ILE A 243 -5.06 23.56 -8.42
CA ILE A 243 -4.31 22.85 -7.39
C ILE A 243 -4.71 23.36 -6.01
N ILE A 244 -4.75 24.67 -5.81
CA ILE A 244 -5.16 25.27 -4.53
C ILE A 244 -6.62 24.91 -4.20
N ALA A 245 -7.53 25.06 -5.18
CA ALA A 245 -8.94 24.78 -4.99
C ALA A 245 -9.20 23.31 -4.62
N PHE A 246 -8.68 22.35 -5.40
CA PHE A 246 -8.83 20.93 -5.12
C PHE A 246 -8.13 20.52 -3.82
N SER A 247 -6.91 21.03 -3.57
CA SER A 247 -6.20 20.73 -2.32
C SER A 247 -6.96 21.23 -1.09
N THR A 248 -7.54 22.43 -1.17
CA THR A 248 -8.36 23.00 -0.09
C THR A 248 -9.60 22.16 0.16
N ILE A 249 -10.36 21.84 -0.90
CA ILE A 249 -11.58 21.02 -0.79
C ILE A 249 -11.24 19.64 -0.21
N TYR A 250 -10.21 18.96 -0.73
CA TYR A 250 -9.82 17.63 -0.24
C TYR A 250 -9.30 17.67 1.20
N THR A 251 -8.62 18.75 1.61
CA THR A 251 -8.19 18.92 3.01
C THR A 251 -9.40 19.07 3.94
N ILE A 252 -10.39 19.88 3.57
CA ILE A 252 -11.64 20.04 4.34
C ILE A 252 -12.36 18.69 4.47
N LEU A 253 -12.53 17.97 3.35
CA LEU A 253 -13.18 16.66 3.34
C LEU A 253 -12.42 15.64 4.19
N ALA A 254 -11.08 15.63 4.15
CA ALA A 254 -10.27 14.76 4.97
C ALA A 254 -10.43 15.07 6.48
N ILE A 255 -10.44 16.36 6.87
CA ILE A 255 -10.68 16.77 8.26
C ILE A 255 -12.07 16.34 8.72
N LEU A 256 -13.10 16.58 7.90
CA LEU A 256 -14.48 16.18 8.21
C LEU A 256 -14.59 14.66 8.34
N LEU A 257 -13.97 13.90 7.44
CA LEU A 257 -13.96 12.44 7.49
C LEU A 257 -13.32 11.92 8.78
N VAL A 258 -12.14 12.43 9.15
CA VAL A 258 -11.45 12.05 10.39
C VAL A 258 -12.29 12.44 11.62
N TYR A 259 -12.90 13.63 11.61
CA TYR A 259 -13.81 14.06 12.67
C TYR A 259 -15.00 13.12 12.81
N LEU A 260 -15.66 12.77 11.71
CA LEU A 260 -16.80 11.86 11.68
C LEU A 260 -16.42 10.46 12.13
N PHE A 261 -15.27 9.93 11.70
CA PHE A 261 -14.76 8.65 12.17
C PHE A 261 -14.52 8.66 13.69
N ILE A 262 -13.83 9.67 14.22
CA ILE A 262 -13.58 9.77 15.67
C ILE A 262 -14.90 9.88 16.42
N ARG A 263 -15.85 10.68 15.92
CA ARG A 263 -17.18 10.85 16.51
C ARG A 263 -17.92 9.51 16.58
N GLU A 264 -17.92 8.76 15.49
CA GLU A 264 -18.66 7.49 15.41
C GLU A 264 -17.97 6.37 16.21
N ILE A 265 -16.64 6.27 16.12
CA ILE A 265 -15.86 5.34 16.95
C ILE A 265 -16.13 5.61 18.44
N LYS A 266 -16.22 6.87 18.88
CA LYS A 266 -16.50 7.21 20.28
C LYS A 266 -17.85 6.68 20.75
N LYS A 267 -18.91 6.79 19.93
CA LYS A 267 -20.26 6.30 20.28
C LYS A 267 -20.29 4.79 20.57
N GLY A 268 -19.48 4.01 19.86
CA GLY A 268 -19.44 2.56 20.03
C GLY A 268 -20.64 1.83 19.38
N PRO A 269 -20.70 0.49 19.52
CA PRO A 269 -21.68 -0.35 18.82
C PRO A 269 -23.14 -0.06 19.20
N ASP A 270 -23.40 0.42 20.43
CA ASP A 270 -24.75 0.72 20.92
C ASP A 270 -25.21 2.16 20.63
N GLY A 271 -24.40 2.95 19.92
CA GLY A 271 -24.71 4.35 19.58
C GLY A 271 -25.90 4.50 18.62
N HIS A 272 -26.22 3.44 17.91
CA HIS A 272 -27.44 3.28 17.11
C HIS A 272 -28.25 2.14 17.71
N LYS A 273 -28.84 2.35 18.89
CA LYS A 273 -30.05 1.59 19.20
C LYS A 273 -31.01 1.89 18.06
N PRO A 274 -31.55 0.89 17.33
CA PRO A 274 -32.79 1.16 16.62
C PRO A 274 -33.70 1.75 17.68
N GLU A 275 -34.20 2.97 17.42
CA GLU A 275 -35.39 3.44 18.11
C GLU A 275 -36.28 2.22 18.20
N LYS A 276 -36.61 1.77 19.43
CA LYS A 276 -37.42 0.56 19.62
C LYS A 276 -38.50 0.69 18.56
N ALA A 277 -38.51 -0.20 17.56
CA ALA A 277 -39.57 -0.17 16.58
C ALA A 277 -40.81 -0.10 17.44
N GLU A 278 -41.53 1.03 17.39
CA GLU A 278 -42.77 1.13 18.14
C GLU A 278 -43.53 -0.08 17.65
N ILE A 279 -43.66 -1.07 18.52
CA ILE A 279 -44.57 -2.18 18.28
C ILE A 279 -45.86 -1.41 18.08
N SER A 280 -46.34 -1.32 16.84
CA SER A 280 -47.59 -0.63 16.57
C SER A 280 -48.60 -1.36 17.42
N VAL A 281 -49.03 -0.72 18.51
CA VAL A 281 -50.16 -1.19 19.30
C VAL A 281 -51.41 -0.81 18.52
N ASP A 282 -51.44 -1.13 17.23
CA ASP A 282 -52.63 -1.00 16.41
C ASP A 282 -53.54 -2.17 16.80
N PRO A 283 -54.71 -1.90 17.41
CA PRO A 283 -55.66 -2.94 17.75
C PRO A 283 -56.20 -3.70 16.53
N PHE A 284 -55.89 -3.24 15.31
CA PHE A 284 -56.32 -3.80 14.04
C PHE A 284 -55.18 -4.40 13.21
N ASP A 285 -53.94 -4.42 13.70
CA ASP A 285 -52.85 -5.16 13.06
C ASP A 285 -53.14 -6.66 13.19
N LYS A 286 -53.77 -7.22 12.16
CA LYS A 286 -53.99 -8.65 12.02
C LYS A 286 -52.63 -9.26 11.71
N GLY A 287 -51.90 -9.57 12.76
CA GLY A 287 -50.62 -10.25 12.68
C GLY A 287 -50.69 -11.41 11.70
N ASP A 288 -49.76 -11.44 10.76
CA ASP A 288 -49.46 -12.63 10.00
C ASP A 288 -48.88 -13.65 10.99
N GLU A 289 -49.76 -14.44 11.61
CA GLU A 289 -49.45 -15.68 12.30
C GLU A 289 -48.95 -16.72 11.29
N SER A 290 -47.77 -16.49 10.73
CA SER A 290 -46.93 -17.52 10.14
C SER A 290 -45.51 -16.98 10.26
N PHE A 291 -44.62 -17.48 11.10
CA PHE A 291 -44.30 -18.87 11.35
C PHE A 291 -43.71 -19.01 12.76
N VAL A 292 -44.47 -19.59 13.69
CA VAL A 292 -43.92 -20.38 14.78
C VAL A 292 -44.38 -21.82 14.54
N THR A 293 -43.48 -22.71 14.14
CA THR A 293 -43.56 -24.12 14.52
C THR A 293 -42.18 -24.79 14.46
N LYS A 294 -41.74 -25.17 15.67
CA LYS A 294 -40.70 -26.16 16.06
C LYS A 294 -39.24 -25.88 15.76
#